data_AF-A0AAD7XKG2-F1
#
_entry.id   AF-A0AAD7XKG2-F1
#
_cell.length_a   1.000
_cell.length_b   1.000
_cell.length_c   1.000
_cell.angle_alpha   90.00
_cell.angle_beta   90.00
_cell.angle_gamma   90.00
#
_symmetry.space_group_name_H-M   'P 1'
#
loop_
_entity.id
_entity.type
_entity.pdbx_description
1 polymer ?
#
loop_
_entity_poly.entity_id
_entity_poly.type
_entity_poly.pdbx_seq_one_letter_code
_entity_poly.pdbx_strand_id
1 'polypeptide(L)'
;MSRGGLLFVVVVVAAASADPRLMNITIYHVNSLEDGVVPVNMDSSNLAGDVFFDLRSIVLPVECGTQYAWTGDCDNAELTASDAVISKLVLEVDTRYGEYARCNYCDNGTDPFSGLACQAGEYFCTCGDYMQSYQCTETEVGKENISIAFANFTCTWDTYVVAPWRCWSTNVAQKTGGLWYSTLSTGECPGPNCTWRLVSVDKVVSKNCSNDVIFDAVESADQVACFDACGYPRNTSSACWIGCFYQTVLGPEGMLPTPYPGFKHSGMSLDDLVDAWTRPFNFDDPAMGGCPPIDWHDVDFPFNNDRVPGAADRIS
;
A
#
# COMPACT_ATOMS: atom_id res chain seq x y z
N MET A 1 46.80 55.63 -29.03
CA MET A 1 45.52 55.46 -28.31
C MET A 1 44.87 54.19 -28.82
N SER A 2 45.05 53.07 -28.12
CA SER A 2 44.47 51.76 -28.49
C SER A 2 43.19 51.56 -27.70
N ARG A 3 42.05 51.41 -28.37
CA ARG A 3 40.75 51.11 -27.76
C ARG A 3 40.54 49.60 -27.75
N GLY A 4 40.75 48.96 -26.61
CA GLY A 4 40.36 47.58 -26.38
C GLY A 4 38.85 47.49 -26.19
N GLY A 5 38.17 46.82 -27.12
CA GLY A 5 36.75 46.49 -26.99
C GLY A 5 36.58 45.26 -26.11
N LEU A 6 35.88 45.42 -24.98
CA LEU A 6 35.49 44.33 -24.10
C LEU A 6 34.31 43.60 -24.75
N LEU A 7 34.50 42.34 -25.13
CA LEU A 7 33.45 41.47 -25.64
C LEU A 7 32.72 40.83 -24.44
N PHE A 8 31.48 41.24 -24.17
CA PHE A 8 30.63 40.57 -23.20
C PHE A 8 29.97 39.34 -23.84
N VAL A 9 30.37 38.15 -23.39
CA VAL A 9 29.69 36.89 -23.74
C VAL A 9 28.53 36.72 -22.76
N VAL A 10 27.30 36.85 -23.25
CA VAL A 10 26.09 36.53 -22.50
C VAL A 10 25.84 35.04 -22.65
N VAL A 11 26.06 34.27 -21.58
CA VAL A 11 25.67 32.86 -21.50
C VAL A 11 24.19 32.82 -21.15
N VAL A 12 23.35 32.49 -22.14
CA VAL A 12 21.93 32.20 -21.90
C VAL A 12 21.86 30.76 -21.39
N VAL A 13 21.67 30.59 -20.09
CA VAL A 13 21.34 29.28 -19.51
C VAL A 13 19.87 29.02 -19.83
N ALA A 14 19.61 28.10 -20.77
CA ALA A 14 18.26 27.62 -21.01
C ALA A 14 17.81 26.85 -19.76
N ALA A 15 16.83 27.38 -19.03
CA ALA A 15 16.15 26.62 -18.00
C ALA A 15 15.48 25.43 -18.70
N ALA A 16 15.88 24.20 -18.34
CA ALA A 16 15.16 23.01 -18.76
C ALA A 16 13.71 23.16 -18.29
N SER A 17 12.77 23.23 -19.23
CA SER A 17 11.35 23.13 -18.92
C SER A 17 11.14 21.81 -18.22
N ALA A 18 10.62 21.83 -16.99
CA ALA A 18 10.13 20.60 -16.35
C ALA A 18 9.18 19.92 -17.35
N ASP A 19 9.41 18.63 -17.61
CA ASP A 19 8.51 17.86 -18.45
C ASP A 19 7.16 17.82 -17.72
N PRO A 20 6.07 18.39 -18.28
CA PRO A 20 4.78 18.44 -17.59
C PRO A 20 4.19 17.05 -17.32
N ARG A 21 4.81 15.99 -17.85
CA ARG A 21 4.42 14.59 -17.64
C ARG A 21 5.03 13.99 -16.38
N LEU A 22 6.13 14.54 -15.87
CA LEU A 22 6.76 14.07 -14.64
C LEU A 22 6.08 14.74 -13.44
N MET A 23 5.60 13.92 -12.51
CA MET A 23 4.93 14.40 -11.29
C MET A 23 5.47 13.67 -10.07
N ASN A 24 5.62 14.42 -8.98
CA ASN A 24 5.86 13.83 -7.68
C ASN A 24 4.54 13.31 -7.12
N ILE A 25 4.50 12.02 -6.77
CA ILE A 25 3.39 11.39 -6.07
C ILE A 25 3.87 10.87 -4.72
N THR A 26 3.05 11.04 -3.69
CA THR A 26 3.26 10.36 -2.42
C THR A 26 2.60 9.00 -2.48
N ILE A 27 3.37 7.97 -2.20
CA ILE A 27 2.89 6.60 -2.09
C ILE A 27 3.21 6.04 -0.71
N TYR A 28 2.49 5.00 -0.36
CA TYR A 28 2.75 4.17 0.80
C TYR A 28 2.97 2.74 0.33
N HIS A 29 3.83 2.04 1.07
CA HIS A 29 4.28 0.70 0.72
C HIS A 29 4.46 -0.09 2.01
N VAL A 30 3.80 -1.25 2.07
CA VAL A 30 3.89 -2.19 3.18
C VAL A 30 4.74 -3.37 2.72
N ASN A 31 5.74 -3.73 3.53
CA ASN A 31 6.58 -4.89 3.25
C ASN A 31 7.28 -5.38 4.53
N SER A 32 7.86 -6.58 4.48
CA SER A 32 8.87 -6.97 5.45
C SER A 32 10.04 -5.99 5.40
N LEU A 33 10.62 -5.66 6.56
CA LEU A 33 11.77 -4.76 6.58
C LEU A 33 12.93 -5.37 5.81
N GLU A 34 13.16 -6.68 5.89
CA GLU A 34 14.28 -7.36 5.23
C GLU A 34 14.21 -7.32 3.69
N ASP A 35 13.02 -7.14 3.12
CA ASP A 35 12.79 -7.06 1.67
C ASP A 35 12.98 -5.65 1.11
N GLY A 36 13.19 -4.66 1.99
CA GLY A 36 13.48 -3.29 1.63
C GLY A 36 12.25 -2.37 1.62
N VAL A 37 12.53 -1.07 1.67
CA VAL A 37 11.52 -0.01 1.85
C VAL A 37 11.08 0.65 0.55
N VAL A 38 11.71 0.30 -0.58
CA VAL A 38 11.46 0.89 -1.91
C VAL A 38 10.73 -0.14 -2.77
N PRO A 39 9.56 0.18 -3.35
CA PRO A 39 8.69 -0.80 -4.00
C PRO A 39 9.13 -1.18 -5.42
N VAL A 40 10.34 -1.75 -5.60
CA VAL A 40 10.78 -2.23 -6.92
C VAL A 40 10.19 -3.60 -7.20
N ASN A 41 9.42 -3.72 -8.27
CA ASN A 41 8.59 -4.88 -8.59
C ASN A 41 7.60 -5.21 -7.46
N MET A 42 7.00 -4.19 -6.84
CA MET A 42 6.06 -4.38 -5.73
C MET A 42 4.83 -3.51 -5.95
N ASP A 43 3.77 -3.88 -5.23
CA ASP A 43 2.54 -3.11 -5.14
C ASP A 43 2.71 -1.98 -4.12
N SER A 44 2.10 -0.84 -4.42
CA SER A 44 2.07 0.34 -3.55
C SER A 44 0.78 1.10 -3.79
N SER A 45 0.50 2.11 -2.98
CA SER A 45 -0.74 2.86 -3.16
C SER A 45 -0.66 4.31 -2.74
N ASN A 46 -1.67 5.09 -3.12
CA ASN A 46 -1.89 6.37 -2.46
C ASN A 46 -2.54 6.17 -1.08
N LEU A 47 -2.61 7.23 -0.29
CA LEU A 47 -3.17 7.21 1.06
C LEU A 47 -4.49 6.43 1.20
N ALA A 48 -5.47 6.70 0.34
CA ALA A 48 -6.77 6.02 0.39
C ALA A 48 -6.67 4.52 0.07
N GLY A 49 -5.76 4.14 -0.83
CA GLY A 49 -5.52 2.74 -1.19
C GLY A 49 -4.82 1.94 -0.10
N ASP A 50 -3.98 2.57 0.72
CA ASP A 50 -3.31 1.86 1.82
C ASP A 50 -4.21 1.80 3.06
N VAL A 51 -5.05 2.82 3.27
CA VAL A 51 -6.17 2.72 4.20
C VAL A 51 -7.08 1.55 3.80
N PHE A 52 -7.37 1.35 2.50
CA PHE A 52 -8.09 0.16 2.04
C PHE A 52 -7.36 -1.12 2.42
N PHE A 53 -6.07 -1.24 2.07
CA PHE A 53 -5.29 -2.46 2.25
C PHE A 53 -5.21 -2.87 3.73
N ASP A 54 -4.88 -1.92 4.61
CA ASP A 54 -4.82 -2.14 6.04
C ASP A 54 -6.18 -2.54 6.61
N LEU A 55 -7.24 -1.77 6.32
CA LEU A 55 -8.58 -2.08 6.81
C LEU A 55 -9.11 -3.39 6.24
N ARG A 56 -8.74 -3.79 5.03
CA ARG A 56 -9.11 -5.08 4.44
C ARG A 56 -8.41 -6.25 5.14
N SER A 57 -7.17 -6.08 5.57
CA SER A 57 -6.37 -7.14 6.19
C SER A 57 -6.83 -7.54 7.60
N ILE A 58 -7.67 -6.72 8.25
CA ILE A 58 -8.15 -6.99 9.62
C ILE A 58 -8.95 -8.30 9.73
N VAL A 59 -9.56 -8.79 8.64
CA VAL A 59 -10.26 -10.09 8.65
C VAL A 59 -9.33 -11.30 8.67
N LEU A 60 -8.04 -11.16 8.32
CA LEU A 60 -7.15 -12.28 8.03
C LEU A 60 -7.08 -13.33 9.14
N PRO A 61 -7.03 -12.99 10.44
CA PRO A 61 -7.03 -14.00 11.50
C PRO A 61 -8.25 -14.94 11.49
N VAL A 62 -9.40 -14.45 11.04
CA VAL A 62 -10.61 -15.26 10.88
C VAL A 62 -10.67 -15.89 9.49
N GLU A 63 -10.28 -15.18 8.43
CA GLU A 63 -10.25 -15.69 7.06
C GLU A 63 -9.34 -16.92 6.92
N CYS A 64 -8.10 -16.80 7.36
CA CYS A 64 -7.05 -17.82 7.26
C CYS A 64 -7.32 -19.06 8.12
N GLY A 65 -8.25 -18.98 9.07
CA GLY A 65 -8.72 -20.12 9.86
C GLY A 65 -9.78 -20.98 9.15
N THR A 66 -10.18 -20.65 7.92
CA THR A 66 -11.28 -21.32 7.21
C THR A 66 -10.88 -21.93 5.88
N GLN A 67 -11.72 -22.84 5.37
CA GLN A 67 -11.62 -23.36 4.00
C GLN A 67 -11.90 -22.31 2.90
N TYR A 68 -12.37 -21.12 3.29
CA TYR A 68 -12.63 -20.01 2.38
C TYR A 68 -11.47 -19.02 2.36
N ALA A 69 -10.36 -19.28 3.05
CA ALA A 69 -9.17 -18.48 2.95
C ALA A 69 -8.66 -18.44 1.51
N TRP A 70 -8.26 -17.27 1.04
CA TRP A 70 -7.37 -17.21 -0.11
C TRP A 70 -5.93 -17.31 0.40
N THR A 71 -5.22 -18.38 0.03
CA THR A 71 -3.91 -18.73 0.60
C THR A 71 -2.86 -17.65 0.36
N GLY A 72 -2.98 -16.91 -0.75
CA GLY A 72 -2.03 -15.86 -1.11
C GLY A 72 -1.90 -14.78 -0.03
N ASP A 73 -2.98 -14.39 0.65
CA ASP A 73 -2.88 -13.42 1.74
C ASP A 73 -2.35 -14.01 3.04
N CYS A 74 -2.71 -15.25 3.33
CA CYS A 74 -2.42 -15.90 4.60
C CYS A 74 -0.93 -16.21 4.76
N ASP A 75 -0.24 -16.37 3.64
CA ASP A 75 1.20 -16.62 3.57
C ASP A 75 2.00 -15.38 3.10
N ASN A 76 1.34 -14.25 2.80
CA ASN A 76 2.02 -13.04 2.34
C ASN A 76 2.72 -12.32 3.51
N ALA A 77 4.04 -12.17 3.42
CA ALA A 77 4.86 -11.46 4.38
C ALA A 77 4.47 -9.97 4.54
N GLU A 78 3.98 -9.31 3.48
CA GLU A 78 3.49 -7.92 3.56
C GLU A 78 2.30 -7.77 4.53
N LEU A 79 1.58 -8.87 4.78
CA LEU A 79 0.41 -8.92 5.66
C LEU A 79 0.72 -9.56 7.02
N THR A 80 1.68 -10.49 7.07
CA THR A 80 1.86 -11.40 8.21
C THR A 80 3.23 -11.33 8.88
N ALA A 81 4.24 -10.68 8.27
CA ALA A 81 5.58 -10.59 8.83
C ALA A 81 5.57 -9.79 10.15
N SER A 82 6.29 -10.30 11.14
CA SER A 82 6.38 -9.65 12.47
C SER A 82 7.16 -8.34 12.45
N ASP A 83 8.02 -8.17 11.47
CA ASP A 83 8.85 -7.00 11.21
C ASP A 83 8.31 -6.15 10.04
N ALA A 84 7.06 -6.36 9.63
CA ALA A 84 6.43 -5.56 8.61
C ALA A 84 6.49 -4.06 8.95
N VAL A 85 6.81 -3.27 7.94
CA VAL A 85 6.91 -1.81 8.01
C VAL A 85 6.01 -1.16 6.99
N ILE A 86 5.69 0.11 7.22
CA ILE A 86 5.02 0.97 6.26
C ILE A 86 5.95 2.12 5.94
N SER A 87 6.26 2.28 4.66
CA SER A 87 7.12 3.33 4.14
C SER A 87 6.27 4.40 3.47
N LYS A 88 6.48 5.67 3.83
CA LYS A 88 5.95 6.82 3.10
C LYS A 88 7.04 7.33 2.17
N LEU A 89 6.77 7.32 0.87
CA LEU A 89 7.74 7.70 -0.15
C LEU A 89 7.20 8.80 -1.06
N VAL A 90 8.13 9.53 -1.67
CA VAL A 90 7.85 10.37 -2.84
C VAL A 90 8.54 9.75 -4.04
N LEU A 91 7.75 9.44 -5.07
CA LEU A 91 8.25 9.04 -6.38
C LEU A 91 8.03 10.18 -7.38
N GLU A 92 9.00 10.41 -8.25
CA GLU A 92 8.76 11.16 -9.48
C GLU A 92 8.38 10.15 -10.56
N VAL A 93 7.20 10.32 -11.16
CA VAL A 93 6.65 9.39 -12.14
C VAL A 93 6.22 10.08 -13.42
N ASP A 94 6.42 9.42 -14.54
CA ASP A 94 5.76 9.75 -15.80
C ASP A 94 4.28 9.34 -15.68
N THR A 95 3.40 10.33 -15.81
CA THR A 95 1.96 10.17 -15.64
C THR A 95 1.26 9.43 -16.78
N ARG A 96 2.01 8.98 -17.80
CA ARG A 96 1.52 8.02 -18.80
C ARG A 96 1.52 6.62 -18.21
N TYR A 97 0.62 6.40 -17.25
CA TYR A 97 0.49 5.14 -16.54
C TYR A 97 0.18 3.98 -17.49
N GLY A 98 0.77 2.82 -17.18
CA GLY A 98 0.51 1.54 -17.85
C GLY A 98 -0.59 0.73 -17.18
N GLU A 99 -0.72 -0.52 -17.62
CA GLU A 99 -1.51 -1.53 -16.91
C GLU A 99 -0.91 -1.77 -15.52
N TYR A 100 -1.79 -1.97 -14.53
CA TYR A 100 -1.35 -2.38 -13.20
C TYR A 100 -0.76 -3.79 -13.23
N ALA A 101 0.48 -3.90 -12.77
CA ALA A 101 1.16 -5.16 -12.61
C ALA A 101 0.90 -5.67 -11.20
N ARG A 102 0.30 -6.86 -11.07
CA ARG A 102 0.12 -7.53 -9.77
C ARG A 102 1.46 -8.15 -9.39
N CYS A 103 2.14 -7.56 -8.43
CA CYS A 103 3.47 -7.95 -8.01
C CYS A 103 3.43 -8.71 -6.68
N ASN A 104 3.90 -9.96 -6.68
CA ASN A 104 3.84 -10.82 -5.50
C ASN A 104 5.17 -11.49 -5.24
N TYR A 105 5.43 -11.76 -3.97
CA TYR A 105 6.59 -12.54 -3.57
C TYR A 105 6.47 -13.99 -4.07
N CYS A 106 7.51 -14.47 -4.74
CA CYS A 106 7.56 -15.82 -5.28
C CYS A 106 8.20 -16.77 -4.28
N ASP A 107 7.41 -17.54 -3.53
CA ASP A 107 7.97 -18.49 -2.55
C ASP A 107 8.56 -19.75 -3.20
N ASN A 108 7.75 -20.43 -4.02
CA ASN A 108 8.00 -21.80 -4.44
C ASN A 108 8.24 -21.92 -5.95
N GLY A 109 8.73 -20.86 -6.58
CA GLY A 109 9.02 -20.81 -8.02
C GLY A 109 7.77 -20.75 -8.91
N THR A 110 6.60 -20.48 -8.33
CA THR A 110 5.33 -20.28 -9.05
C THR A 110 4.57 -19.13 -8.38
N ASP A 111 4.16 -18.16 -9.19
CA ASP A 111 3.42 -16.99 -8.70
C ASP A 111 2.00 -17.41 -8.27
N PRO A 112 1.58 -17.11 -7.04
CA PRO A 112 0.32 -17.61 -6.48
C PRO A 112 -0.92 -17.09 -7.21
N PHE A 113 -0.80 -16.01 -7.97
CA PHE A 113 -1.92 -15.42 -8.70
C PHE A 113 -2.06 -15.92 -10.14
N SER A 114 -0.98 -15.90 -10.91
CA SER A 114 -1.00 -16.26 -12.33
C SER A 114 -0.70 -17.73 -12.59
N GLY A 115 -0.06 -18.43 -11.65
CA GLY A 115 0.47 -19.78 -11.87
C GLY A 115 1.68 -19.82 -12.81
N LEU A 116 2.25 -18.67 -13.16
CA LEU A 116 3.45 -18.59 -13.99
C LEU A 116 4.69 -18.95 -13.17
N ALA A 117 5.70 -19.49 -13.84
CA ALA A 117 6.99 -19.75 -13.22
C ALA A 117 7.69 -18.43 -12.87
N CYS A 118 8.23 -18.35 -11.65
CA CYS A 118 8.97 -17.20 -11.15
C CYS A 118 10.23 -17.65 -10.41
N GLN A 119 11.13 -16.70 -10.12
CA GLN A 119 12.31 -16.99 -9.34
C GLN A 119 11.97 -16.98 -7.85
N ALA A 120 12.19 -18.12 -7.17
CA ALA A 120 11.95 -18.23 -5.74
C ALA A 120 12.80 -17.21 -4.95
N GLY A 121 12.19 -16.55 -3.98
CA GLY A 121 12.83 -15.51 -3.17
C GLY A 121 12.87 -14.12 -3.82
N GLU A 122 12.14 -13.91 -4.92
CA GLU A 122 12.04 -12.60 -5.57
C GLU A 122 10.58 -12.21 -5.80
N TYR A 123 10.35 -10.90 -5.89
CA TYR A 123 9.07 -10.40 -6.36
C TYR A 123 8.90 -10.63 -7.87
N PHE A 124 7.71 -11.05 -8.26
CA PHE A 124 7.33 -11.32 -9.64
C PHE A 124 6.03 -10.61 -9.99
N CYS A 125 6.04 -9.89 -11.11
CA CYS A 125 4.94 -9.04 -11.54
C CYS A 125 4.23 -9.60 -12.76
N THR A 126 2.90 -9.65 -12.69
CA THR A 126 2.04 -10.18 -13.75
C THR A 126 1.02 -9.16 -14.23
N CYS A 127 0.88 -9.09 -15.55
CA CYS A 127 -0.03 -8.22 -16.26
C CYS A 127 -1.10 -9.07 -16.97
N GLY A 128 -2.13 -8.44 -17.53
CA GLY A 128 -3.31 -9.10 -18.09
C GLY A 128 -4.39 -9.34 -17.04
N ASP A 129 -5.39 -10.15 -17.38
CA ASP A 129 -6.43 -10.57 -16.43
C ASP A 129 -6.07 -11.90 -15.72
N TYR A 130 -6.88 -12.32 -14.74
CA TYR A 130 -6.68 -13.57 -13.99
C TYR A 130 -6.76 -14.85 -14.84
N MET A 131 -7.34 -14.79 -16.04
CA MET A 131 -7.42 -15.94 -16.96
C MET A 131 -6.35 -15.89 -18.06
N GLN A 132 -5.78 -14.72 -18.34
CA GLN A 132 -4.81 -14.46 -19.40
C GLN A 132 -3.63 -13.64 -18.86
N SER A 133 -3.04 -14.11 -17.77
CA SER A 133 -1.88 -13.46 -17.16
C SER A 133 -0.60 -13.70 -17.97
N TYR A 134 0.28 -12.71 -18.00
CA TYR A 134 1.61 -12.78 -18.60
C TYR A 134 2.62 -12.01 -17.74
N GLN A 135 3.92 -12.31 -17.90
CA GLN A 135 4.97 -11.56 -17.23
C GLN A 135 5.03 -10.13 -17.79
N CYS A 136 4.97 -9.13 -16.91
CA CYS A 136 5.06 -7.74 -17.32
C CYS A 136 6.42 -7.42 -17.94
N THR A 137 6.41 -6.58 -18.98
CA THR A 137 7.61 -6.09 -19.68
C THR A 137 7.59 -4.57 -19.90
N GLU A 138 6.53 -3.93 -19.41
CA GLU A 138 6.25 -2.52 -19.51
C GLU A 138 7.29 -1.70 -18.73
N THR A 139 7.43 -0.43 -19.10
CA THR A 139 8.33 0.50 -18.39
C THR A 139 7.56 1.51 -17.57
N GLU A 140 6.30 1.75 -17.91
CA GLU A 140 5.39 2.68 -17.29
C GLU A 140 5.01 2.20 -15.89
N VAL A 141 4.81 3.15 -14.96
CA VAL A 141 4.19 2.84 -13.67
C VAL A 141 2.76 2.35 -13.93
N GLY A 142 2.45 1.15 -13.45
CA GLY A 142 1.10 0.62 -13.54
C GLY A 142 0.16 1.34 -12.58
N LYS A 143 -1.12 1.43 -12.93
CA LYS A 143 -2.12 2.13 -12.11
C LYS A 143 -3.47 1.45 -12.16
N GLU A 144 -4.03 1.19 -10.99
CA GLU A 144 -5.38 0.64 -10.85
C GLU A 144 -6.24 1.49 -9.90
N ASN A 145 -7.53 1.61 -10.23
CA ASN A 145 -8.49 2.25 -9.35
C ASN A 145 -9.21 1.19 -8.54
N ILE A 146 -9.01 1.20 -7.23
CA ILE A 146 -9.54 0.18 -6.30
C ILE A 146 -11.06 0.13 -6.37
N SER A 147 -11.75 1.26 -6.44
CA SER A 147 -13.21 1.26 -6.54
C SER A 147 -13.71 0.59 -7.81
N ILE A 148 -12.95 0.64 -8.92
CA ILE A 148 -13.31 -0.02 -10.17
C ILE A 148 -12.94 -1.50 -10.11
N ALA A 149 -11.71 -1.83 -9.67
CA ALA A 149 -11.23 -3.19 -9.52
C ALA A 149 -12.17 -4.02 -8.62
N PHE A 150 -12.62 -3.41 -7.53
CA PHE A 150 -13.52 -4.03 -6.56
C PHE A 150 -15.01 -3.79 -6.83
N ALA A 151 -15.40 -3.05 -7.88
CA ALA A 151 -16.82 -2.72 -8.16
C ALA A 151 -17.71 -3.95 -8.37
N ASN A 152 -17.15 -5.00 -8.99
CA ASN A 152 -17.88 -6.22 -9.31
C ASN A 152 -17.85 -7.25 -8.17
N PHE A 153 -17.01 -7.03 -7.16
CA PHE A 153 -17.03 -7.86 -5.96
C PHE A 153 -18.30 -7.49 -5.19
N THR A 154 -19.30 -8.34 -5.32
CA THR A 154 -20.59 -8.15 -4.67
C THR A 154 -20.73 -9.18 -3.56
N CYS A 155 -20.94 -8.72 -2.33
CA CYS A 155 -21.34 -9.63 -1.27
C CYS A 155 -22.82 -10.02 -1.45
N THR A 156 -23.10 -11.32 -1.38
CA THR A 156 -24.46 -11.86 -1.40
C THR A 156 -24.86 -12.36 0.00
N TRP A 157 -26.16 -12.55 0.23
CA TRP A 157 -26.63 -13.18 1.47
C TRP A 157 -26.09 -14.60 1.66
N ASP A 158 -25.94 -15.36 0.57
CA ASP A 158 -25.38 -16.71 0.63
C ASP A 158 -23.92 -16.68 1.11
N THR A 159 -23.13 -15.73 0.62
CA THR A 159 -21.78 -15.46 1.14
C THR A 159 -21.87 -15.05 2.60
N TYR A 160 -22.68 -14.07 2.96
CA TYR A 160 -22.73 -13.54 4.32
C TYR A 160 -23.04 -14.58 5.40
N VAL A 161 -23.94 -15.54 5.11
CA VAL A 161 -24.34 -16.57 6.08
C VAL A 161 -23.17 -17.50 6.46
N VAL A 162 -22.35 -17.90 5.49
CA VAL A 162 -21.22 -18.82 5.75
C VAL A 162 -19.94 -18.06 6.10
N ALA A 163 -19.96 -16.76 5.85
CA ALA A 163 -18.81 -16.03 5.39
C ALA A 163 -19.07 -14.50 5.44
N PRO A 164 -19.34 -13.91 6.62
CA PRO A 164 -19.69 -12.49 6.74
C PRO A 164 -18.50 -11.52 6.56
N TRP A 165 -17.31 -11.85 7.08
CA TRP A 165 -16.06 -11.09 6.91
C TRP A 165 -15.65 -10.64 5.48
N ARG A 166 -15.68 -11.49 4.45
CA ARG A 166 -15.59 -11.14 3.00
C ARG A 166 -16.50 -9.99 2.60
N CYS A 167 -17.69 -9.90 3.18
CA CYS A 167 -18.59 -8.78 2.90
C CYS A 167 -18.08 -7.49 3.51
N TRP A 168 -17.55 -7.55 4.73
CA TRP A 168 -16.95 -6.41 5.39
C TRP A 168 -15.73 -5.89 4.63
N SER A 169 -14.83 -6.78 4.22
CA SER A 169 -13.65 -6.46 3.39
C SER A 169 -14.05 -5.80 2.05
N THR A 170 -15.06 -6.35 1.38
CA THR A 170 -15.59 -5.78 0.12
C THR A 170 -16.16 -4.39 0.34
N ASN A 171 -16.89 -4.19 1.43
CA ASN A 171 -17.51 -2.92 1.77
C ASN A 171 -16.49 -1.85 2.19
N VAL A 172 -15.33 -2.24 2.75
CA VAL A 172 -14.21 -1.30 2.95
C VAL A 172 -13.74 -0.74 1.61
N ALA A 173 -13.58 -1.55 0.56
CA ALA A 173 -13.18 -1.06 -0.77
C ALA A 173 -14.10 0.04 -1.30
N GLN A 174 -15.41 -0.10 -1.05
CA GLN A 174 -16.42 0.89 -1.43
C GLN A 174 -16.36 2.16 -0.56
N LYS A 175 -15.91 2.05 0.69
CA LYS A 175 -15.76 3.19 1.61
C LYS A 175 -14.51 4.03 1.32
N THR A 176 -13.38 3.38 1.11
CA THR A 176 -12.07 4.03 1.04
C THR A 176 -11.70 4.42 -0.39
N GLY A 177 -11.99 3.54 -1.36
CA GLY A 177 -11.49 3.68 -2.73
C GLY A 177 -9.97 3.77 -2.77
N GLY A 178 -9.44 4.62 -3.65
CA GLY A 178 -8.01 4.86 -3.79
C GLY A 178 -7.42 4.34 -5.09
N LEU A 179 -6.10 4.44 -5.18
CA LEU A 179 -5.31 4.06 -6.34
C LEU A 179 -4.18 3.13 -5.90
N TRP A 180 -4.05 2.02 -6.60
CA TRP A 180 -2.86 1.17 -6.55
C TRP A 180 -1.90 1.54 -7.68
N TYR A 181 -0.62 1.36 -7.38
CA TYR A 181 0.49 1.58 -8.29
C TYR A 181 1.45 0.41 -8.23
N SER A 182 2.01 0.06 -9.38
CA SER A 182 3.03 -0.99 -9.49
C SER A 182 4.26 -0.42 -10.19
N THR A 183 5.40 -0.47 -9.53
CA THR A 183 6.66 0.10 -10.04
C THR A 183 7.58 -1.03 -10.48
N LEU A 184 7.83 -1.17 -11.79
CA LEU A 184 8.69 -2.22 -12.32
C LEU A 184 10.14 -1.76 -12.42
N SER A 185 11.09 -2.67 -12.18
CA SER A 185 12.53 -2.40 -12.31
C SER A 185 12.94 -1.99 -13.73
N THR A 186 12.20 -2.46 -14.74
CA THR A 186 12.35 -2.05 -16.16
C THR A 186 12.11 -0.56 -16.39
N GLY A 187 11.32 0.08 -15.52
CA GLY A 187 10.98 1.50 -15.56
C GLY A 187 11.84 2.40 -14.68
N GLU A 188 12.76 1.87 -13.88
CA GLU A 188 13.51 2.63 -12.87
C GLU A 188 14.67 3.44 -13.47
N CYS A 189 14.84 4.70 -13.04
CA CYS A 189 15.95 5.56 -13.47
C CYS A 189 17.28 5.21 -12.77
N PRO A 190 18.45 5.38 -13.44
CA PRO A 190 18.70 6.21 -14.62
C PRO A 190 18.69 5.46 -15.97
N GLY A 191 17.92 4.38 -16.11
CA GLY A 191 17.79 3.67 -17.38
C GLY A 191 17.40 4.57 -18.56
N PRO A 192 17.78 4.23 -19.81
CA PRO A 192 17.58 5.09 -20.99
C PRO A 192 16.11 5.39 -21.32
N ASN A 193 15.18 4.56 -20.82
CA ASN A 193 13.73 4.71 -20.99
C ASN A 193 13.00 4.64 -19.64
N CYS A 194 13.64 5.09 -18.56
CA CYS A 194 12.99 5.06 -17.26
C CYS A 194 11.77 6.00 -17.22
N THR A 195 10.76 5.60 -16.45
CA THR A 195 9.51 6.34 -16.26
C THR A 195 9.32 6.75 -14.80
N TRP A 196 10.14 6.25 -13.88
CA TRP A 196 10.03 6.60 -12.48
C TRP A 196 11.36 6.57 -11.73
N ARG A 197 11.42 7.32 -10.64
CA ARG A 197 12.53 7.28 -9.68
C ARG A 197 12.08 7.60 -8.28
N LEU A 198 12.78 7.04 -7.31
CA LEU A 198 12.68 7.46 -5.92
C LEU A 198 13.21 8.89 -5.76
N VAL A 199 12.40 9.76 -5.14
CA VAL A 199 12.79 11.12 -4.74
C VAL A 199 13.19 11.15 -3.27
N SER A 200 12.36 10.57 -2.39
CA SER A 200 12.62 10.46 -0.96
C SER A 200 11.89 9.29 -0.33
N VAL A 201 12.50 8.74 0.72
CA VAL A 201 11.80 7.96 1.76
C VAL A 201 11.57 8.93 2.91
N ASP A 202 10.34 9.41 3.07
CA ASP A 202 10.03 10.46 4.05
C ASP A 202 10.07 9.90 5.47
N LYS A 203 9.48 8.72 5.68
CA LYS A 203 9.45 8.05 6.98
C LYS A 203 9.08 6.57 6.83
N VAL A 204 9.71 5.73 7.62
CA VAL A 204 9.40 4.30 7.77
C VAL A 204 8.92 4.05 9.19
N VAL A 205 7.80 3.37 9.36
CA VAL A 205 7.22 3.06 10.67
C VAL A 205 6.92 1.57 10.79
N SER A 206 6.94 1.04 12.02
CA SER A 206 6.47 -0.33 12.26
C SER A 206 4.98 -0.45 11.96
N LYS A 207 4.59 -1.50 11.23
CA LYS A 207 3.18 -1.80 10.99
C LYS A 207 2.41 -2.04 12.29
N ASN A 208 3.03 -2.67 13.29
CA ASN A 208 2.40 -2.88 14.60
C ASN A 208 2.03 -1.55 15.29
N CYS A 209 2.93 -0.57 15.26
CA CYS A 209 2.65 0.75 15.81
C CYS A 209 1.51 1.44 15.04
N SER A 210 1.53 1.39 13.71
CA SER A 210 0.45 1.94 12.87
C SER A 210 -0.90 1.29 13.19
N ASN A 211 -0.92 -0.04 13.27
CA ASN A 211 -2.11 -0.82 13.62
C ASN A 211 -2.67 -0.41 14.98
N ASP A 212 -1.84 -0.30 16.02
CA ASP A 212 -2.30 0.10 17.35
C ASP A 212 -2.94 1.49 17.35
N VAL A 213 -2.40 2.45 16.60
CA VAL A 213 -2.98 3.79 16.46
C VAL A 213 -4.36 3.74 15.78
N ILE A 214 -4.51 2.94 14.73
CA ILE A 214 -5.79 2.72 14.06
C ILE A 214 -6.78 2.04 15.00
N PHE A 215 -6.34 1.02 15.73
CA PHE A 215 -7.18 0.28 16.67
C PHE A 215 -7.69 1.16 17.80
N ASP A 216 -6.83 1.99 18.39
CA ASP A 216 -7.20 2.96 19.41
C ASP A 216 -8.24 3.97 18.88
N ALA A 217 -8.07 4.45 17.65
CA ALA A 217 -9.01 5.37 17.02
C ALA A 217 -10.39 4.72 16.76
N VAL A 218 -10.40 3.48 16.29
CA VAL A 218 -11.65 2.73 16.04
C VAL A 218 -12.35 2.38 17.35
N GLU A 219 -11.64 1.90 18.36
CA GLU A 219 -12.22 1.62 19.68
C GLU A 219 -12.78 2.89 20.33
N SER A 220 -12.09 4.02 20.19
CA SER A 220 -12.57 5.32 20.69
C SER A 220 -13.82 5.82 19.97
N ALA A 221 -14.05 5.38 18.73
CA ALA A 221 -15.22 5.73 17.93
C ALA A 221 -16.43 4.81 18.17
N ASP A 222 -16.29 3.75 18.98
CA ASP A 222 -17.38 2.81 19.27
C ASP A 222 -18.50 3.49 20.08
N GLN A 223 -19.67 3.62 19.45
CA GLN A 223 -20.84 4.27 20.05
C GLN A 223 -21.76 3.29 20.78
N VAL A 224 -21.54 1.99 20.65
CA VAL A 224 -22.44 0.94 21.17
C VAL A 224 -21.78 0.02 22.18
N ALA A 225 -20.54 0.30 22.57
CA ALA A 225 -19.75 -0.51 23.50
C ALA A 225 -19.67 -1.99 23.07
N CYS A 226 -19.48 -2.22 21.77
CA CYS A 226 -19.26 -3.54 21.21
C CYS A 226 -17.96 -4.15 21.76
N PHE A 227 -16.87 -3.36 21.82
CA PHE A 227 -15.56 -3.86 22.26
C PHE A 227 -15.55 -4.32 23.72
N ASP A 228 -16.35 -3.70 24.60
CA ASP A 228 -16.51 -4.10 26.01
C ASP A 228 -16.98 -5.56 26.14
N ALA A 229 -17.80 -6.03 25.19
CA ALA A 229 -18.30 -7.40 25.18
C ALA A 229 -17.25 -8.43 24.72
N CYS A 230 -16.17 -8.00 24.06
CA CYS A 230 -15.11 -8.89 23.58
C CYS A 230 -14.08 -9.23 24.65
N GLY A 231 -14.12 -8.54 25.80
CA GLY A 231 -13.26 -8.80 26.95
C GLY A 231 -11.91 -8.10 26.88
N TYR A 232 -11.14 -8.26 27.96
CA TYR A 232 -9.82 -7.66 28.14
C TYR A 232 -8.76 -8.75 28.43
N PRO A 233 -7.52 -8.63 27.91
CA PRO A 233 -7.00 -7.56 27.05
C PRO A 233 -7.53 -7.62 25.61
N ARG A 234 -7.29 -6.54 24.84
CA ARG A 234 -7.58 -6.47 23.39
C ARG A 234 -7.08 -7.74 22.69
N ASN A 235 -7.95 -8.39 21.92
CA ASN A 235 -7.61 -9.56 21.11
C ASN A 235 -8.02 -9.33 19.65
N THR A 236 -7.11 -8.76 18.88
CA THR A 236 -7.29 -8.37 17.47
C THR A 236 -7.44 -9.56 16.52
N SER A 237 -7.14 -10.79 16.98
CA SER A 237 -7.39 -12.02 16.24
C SER A 237 -8.76 -12.63 16.50
N SER A 238 -9.55 -12.12 17.46
CA SER A 238 -10.84 -12.69 17.81
C SER A 238 -11.95 -12.27 16.86
N ALA A 239 -12.85 -13.19 16.53
CA ALA A 239 -14.03 -12.88 15.71
C ALA A 239 -14.94 -11.80 16.34
N CYS A 240 -14.98 -11.72 17.68
CA CYS A 240 -15.72 -10.66 18.38
C CYS A 240 -15.12 -9.29 18.07
N TRP A 241 -13.81 -9.12 18.33
CA TRP A 241 -13.15 -7.84 18.16
C TRP A 241 -13.16 -7.39 16.70
N ILE A 242 -12.88 -8.32 15.76
CA ILE A 242 -12.93 -8.03 14.32
C ILE A 242 -14.35 -7.62 13.90
N GLY A 243 -15.39 -8.29 14.40
CA GLY A 243 -16.77 -7.90 14.16
C GLY A 243 -17.08 -6.48 14.64
N CYS A 244 -16.64 -6.12 15.86
CA CYS A 244 -16.79 -4.78 16.42
C CYS A 244 -16.01 -3.71 15.65
N PHE A 245 -14.81 -4.06 15.17
CA PHE A 245 -13.99 -3.20 14.32
C PHE A 245 -14.75 -2.80 13.06
N TYR A 246 -15.22 -3.78 12.28
CA TYR A 246 -15.95 -3.47 11.05
C TYR A 246 -17.31 -2.82 11.31
N GLN A 247 -17.99 -3.18 12.40
CA GLN A 247 -19.24 -2.50 12.78
C GLN A 247 -19.00 -1.01 13.05
N THR A 248 -17.90 -0.65 13.70
CA THR A 248 -17.56 0.74 14.01
C THR A 248 -17.11 1.50 12.77
N VAL A 249 -16.30 0.86 11.90
CA VAL A 249 -15.80 1.45 10.65
C VAL A 249 -16.91 1.64 9.61
N LEU A 250 -17.77 0.63 9.42
CA LEU A 250 -18.76 0.58 8.35
C LEU A 250 -20.16 1.05 8.82
N GLY A 251 -20.47 0.87 10.10
CA GLY A 251 -21.83 1.03 10.64
C GLY A 251 -22.69 -0.22 10.42
N PRO A 252 -23.86 -0.32 11.07
CA PRO A 252 -24.71 -1.52 11.02
C PRO A 252 -25.18 -1.88 9.60
N GLU A 253 -25.51 -0.90 8.75
CA GLU A 253 -25.88 -1.18 7.36
C GLU A 253 -24.69 -1.62 6.52
N GLY A 254 -23.50 -1.04 6.79
CA GLY A 254 -22.27 -1.37 6.08
C GLY A 254 -21.73 -2.77 6.41
N MET A 255 -22.26 -3.42 7.44
CA MET A 255 -21.98 -4.84 7.73
C MET A 255 -22.74 -5.79 6.81
N LEU A 256 -23.81 -5.34 6.16
CA LEU A 256 -24.73 -6.21 5.42
C LEU A 256 -24.34 -6.36 3.93
N PRO A 257 -24.80 -7.44 3.27
CA PRO A 257 -24.70 -7.58 1.82
C PRO A 257 -25.32 -6.39 1.11
N THR A 258 -24.49 -5.62 0.41
CA THR A 258 -24.93 -4.41 -0.29
C THR A 258 -24.49 -4.46 -1.75
N PRO A 259 -25.42 -4.47 -2.72
CA PRO A 259 -25.07 -4.44 -4.13
C PRO A 259 -24.51 -3.08 -4.54
N TYR A 260 -23.54 -3.09 -5.45
CA TYR A 260 -23.00 -1.88 -6.08
C TYR A 260 -23.92 -1.38 -7.21
N PRO A 261 -24.14 -0.06 -7.39
CA PRO A 261 -23.88 1.01 -6.42
C PRO A 261 -25.02 1.09 -5.39
N GLY A 262 -24.70 1.19 -4.11
CA GLY A 262 -25.74 1.22 -3.06
C GLY A 262 -25.25 1.25 -1.63
N PHE A 263 -23.93 1.39 -1.45
CA PHE A 263 -23.30 1.36 -0.13
C PHE A 263 -23.83 2.45 0.78
N LYS A 264 -24.28 2.05 1.98
CA LYS A 264 -24.62 2.96 3.06
C LYS A 264 -23.65 2.70 4.20
N HIS A 265 -22.77 3.67 4.43
CA HIS A 265 -21.93 3.67 5.62
C HIS A 265 -22.42 4.71 6.62
N SER A 266 -22.60 4.27 7.86
CA SER A 266 -22.99 5.11 9.00
C SER A 266 -21.95 5.09 10.13
N GLY A 267 -20.90 4.27 9.99
CA GLY A 267 -19.74 4.24 10.89
C GLY A 267 -18.80 5.44 10.71
N MET A 268 -17.55 5.30 11.15
CA MET A 268 -16.50 6.35 11.06
C MET A 268 -16.44 7.01 9.68
N SER A 269 -16.14 8.32 9.61
CA SER A 269 -15.96 8.96 8.31
C SER A 269 -14.66 8.49 7.63
N LEU A 270 -14.54 8.67 6.30
CA LEU A 270 -13.26 8.41 5.62
C LEU A 270 -12.17 9.35 6.15
N ASP A 271 -12.50 10.60 6.44
CA ASP A 271 -11.56 11.58 6.97
C ASP A 271 -11.02 11.13 8.33
N ASP A 272 -11.86 10.62 9.24
CA ASP A 272 -11.41 10.11 10.55
C ASP A 272 -10.47 8.90 10.41
N LEU A 273 -10.74 8.02 9.44
CA LEU A 273 -9.89 6.86 9.16
C LEU A 273 -8.55 7.29 8.58
N VAL A 274 -8.56 8.23 7.65
CA VAL A 274 -7.36 8.82 7.05
C VAL A 274 -6.54 9.57 8.11
N ASP A 275 -7.18 10.32 8.99
CA ASP A 275 -6.52 11.03 10.08
C ASP A 275 -5.87 10.03 11.04
N ALA A 276 -6.57 8.94 11.42
CA ALA A 276 -6.00 7.89 12.24
C ALA A 276 -4.79 7.22 11.56
N TRP A 277 -4.93 6.86 10.29
CA TRP A 277 -3.91 6.15 9.52
C TRP A 277 -2.66 7.00 9.24
N THR A 278 -2.80 8.32 9.08
CA THR A 278 -1.66 9.22 8.80
C THR A 278 -0.90 9.67 10.04
N ARG A 279 -1.49 9.59 11.24
CA ARG A 279 -0.84 9.99 12.50
C ARG A 279 0.54 9.34 12.74
N PRO A 280 0.75 8.04 12.51
CA PRO A 280 2.08 7.40 12.57
C PRO A 280 3.16 8.15 11.79
N PHE A 281 2.81 8.74 10.65
CA PHE A 281 3.76 9.47 9.80
C PHE A 281 3.91 10.94 10.18
N ASN A 282 2.87 11.54 10.75
CA ASN A 282 2.84 12.95 11.10
C ASN A 282 3.51 13.25 12.46
N PHE A 283 3.60 12.26 13.34
CA PHE A 283 4.19 12.40 14.68
C PHE A 283 5.14 11.24 15.00
N ASP A 284 6.19 11.52 15.76
CA ASP A 284 7.12 10.50 16.25
C ASP A 284 6.74 9.99 17.65
N ASP A 285 6.02 10.81 18.43
CA ASP A 285 5.65 10.52 19.81
C ASP A 285 4.39 9.64 19.88
N PRO A 286 4.48 8.41 20.42
CA PRO A 286 3.32 7.55 20.63
C PRO A 286 2.21 8.18 21.48
N ALA A 287 2.54 9.08 22.40
CA ALA A 287 1.55 9.78 23.21
C ALA A 287 0.64 10.73 22.38
N MET A 288 1.06 11.08 21.17
CA MET A 288 0.27 11.86 20.20
C MET A 288 -0.40 10.98 19.13
N GLY A 289 -0.28 9.66 19.23
CA GLY A 289 -0.64 8.70 18.18
C GLY A 289 0.41 8.58 17.07
N GLY A 290 1.64 9.04 17.32
CA GLY A 290 2.75 8.92 16.39
C GLY A 290 3.46 7.56 16.47
N CYS A 291 4.35 7.32 15.51
CA CYS A 291 5.25 6.17 15.52
C CYS A 291 6.70 6.63 15.36
N PRO A 292 7.64 6.18 16.20
CA PRO A 292 9.05 6.49 15.99
C PRO A 292 9.53 6.01 14.62
N PRO A 293 10.36 6.78 13.91
CA PRO A 293 10.93 6.34 12.65
C PRO A 293 11.86 5.14 12.88
N ILE A 294 11.79 4.15 11.99
CA ILE A 294 12.76 3.06 11.91
C ILE A 294 13.93 3.54 11.06
N ASP A 295 15.15 3.38 11.57
CA ASP A 295 16.35 3.57 10.75
C ASP A 295 16.59 2.30 9.92
N TRP A 296 16.36 2.42 8.62
CA TRP A 296 16.43 1.32 7.67
C TRP A 296 17.79 1.27 6.93
N HIS A 297 18.67 2.25 7.12
CA HIS A 297 19.97 2.27 6.44
C HIS A 297 20.97 1.26 7.04
N ASP A 298 20.75 0.84 8.28
CA ASP A 298 21.59 -0.12 9.00
C ASP A 298 21.15 -1.58 8.81
N VAL A 299 20.10 -1.83 8.03
CA VAL A 299 19.63 -3.18 7.71
C VAL A 299 20.40 -3.68 6.50
N ASP A 300 21.19 -4.74 6.68
CA ASP A 300 21.89 -5.40 5.58
C ASP A 300 20.86 -6.17 4.72
N PHE A 301 20.38 -5.52 3.66
CA PHE A 301 19.42 -6.11 2.75
C PHE A 301 20.14 -7.13 1.85
N PRO A 302 19.84 -8.44 1.96
CA PRO A 302 20.53 -9.47 1.20
C PRO A 302 20.38 -9.31 -0.33
N PHE A 303 19.43 -8.49 -0.79
CA PHE A 303 19.09 -8.32 -2.20
C PHE A 303 19.45 -6.94 -2.78
N ASN A 304 19.96 -5.99 -1.98
CA ASN A 304 20.07 -4.57 -2.40
C ASN A 304 21.50 -4.05 -2.58
N ASN A 305 22.53 -4.82 -2.17
CA ASN A 305 23.92 -4.34 -2.18
C ASN A 305 24.49 -4.04 -3.59
N ASP A 306 23.82 -4.47 -4.67
CA ASP A 306 24.28 -4.22 -6.05
C ASP A 306 23.37 -3.29 -6.88
N ARG A 307 22.22 -2.83 -6.37
CA ARG A 307 21.20 -2.14 -7.20
C ARG A 307 20.93 -0.67 -6.91
N VAL A 308 21.44 -0.10 -5.82
CA VAL A 308 21.40 1.36 -5.60
C VAL A 308 22.79 1.98 -5.67
N PRO A 309 23.40 2.15 -6.86
CA PRO A 309 24.53 3.03 -6.99
C PRO A 309 24.08 4.47 -6.70
N GLY A 310 24.32 4.94 -5.47
CA GLY A 310 24.24 6.36 -5.12
C GLY A 310 23.35 6.77 -3.95
N ALA A 311 22.80 5.85 -3.14
CA ALA A 311 22.11 6.25 -1.90
C ALA A 311 23.07 6.84 -0.85
N ALA A 312 24.31 6.33 -0.79
CA ALA A 312 25.33 6.84 0.14
C ALA A 312 25.89 8.23 -0.23
N ASP A 313 25.76 8.67 -1.50
CA ASP A 313 26.43 9.87 -2.00
C ASP A 313 25.53 11.13 -2.08
N ARG A 314 24.32 11.11 -1.52
CA ARG A 314 23.38 12.26 -1.56
C ARG A 314 22.99 12.83 -0.20
N ILE A 315 23.77 12.58 0.84
CA ILE A 315 23.65 13.28 2.13
C ILE A 315 25.00 13.89 2.48
N SER A 316 25.32 15.00 1.82
CA SER A 316 26.30 16.00 2.27
C SER A 316 25.83 17.39 1.88
#